data_AF-A0A2V9BFK5-F1
#
_entry.id   AF-A0A2V9BFK5-F1
#
_cell.length_a   1.000
_cell.length_b   1.000
_cell.length_c   1.000
_cell.angle_alpha   90.00
_cell.angle_beta   90.00
_cell.angle_gamma   90.00
#
_symmetry.space_group_name_H-M   'P 1'
#
loop_
_entity.id
_entity.type
_entity.pdbx_description
1 polymer ?
#
loop_
_entity_poly.entity_id
_entity_poly.type
_entity_poly.pdbx_seq_one_letter_code
_entity_poly.pdbx_strand_id
1 'polypeptide(L)'
;MVTRQPLPTARQSARGVGLAADNAWTHIECAEALRRAGHFGAASAHLVLAVEEAVKARVYFLWATLMTEMKQEELRKLLYTHRIRHGSAVYDSMSKPARTAIALWHIDHPVKEIDRKALARILARHSEAFPLAWAENADKDKQRGMHVDWDGRRWKTPVSVTEEQYQRRFVRCLDFVITTRAAVGLF
;
A
#
# COMPACT_ATOMS: atom_id res chain seq x y z
N MET A 1 1.81 -28.86 -6.17
CA MET A 1 2.55 -28.26 -5.04
C MET A 1 2.87 -26.82 -5.40
N VAL A 2 2.36 -25.84 -4.64
CA VAL A 2 2.79 -24.44 -4.82
C VAL A 2 4.18 -24.32 -4.18
N THR A 3 5.21 -24.13 -4.99
CA THR A 3 6.57 -23.87 -4.51
C THR A 3 6.58 -22.56 -3.73
N ARG A 4 6.96 -22.62 -2.44
CA ARG A 4 7.08 -21.42 -1.61
C ARG A 4 8.25 -20.59 -2.10
N GLN A 5 8.02 -19.31 -2.40
CA GLN A 5 9.09 -18.39 -2.82
C GLN A 5 10.18 -18.30 -1.72
N PRO A 6 11.48 -18.31 -2.05
CA PRO A 6 12.54 -18.20 -1.05
C PRO A 6 12.53 -16.81 -0.39
N LEU A 7 12.89 -16.74 0.89
CA LEU A 7 13.07 -15.47 1.59
C LEU A 7 14.48 -14.91 1.35
N PRO A 8 14.63 -13.59 1.18
CA PRO A 8 15.94 -12.99 0.98
C PRO A 8 16.75 -12.96 2.27
N THR A 9 18.07 -13.11 2.14
CA THR A 9 19.02 -12.80 3.21
C THR A 9 19.02 -11.30 3.51
N ALA A 10 19.62 -10.89 4.63
CA ALA A 10 19.79 -9.46 4.97
C ALA A 10 20.52 -8.70 3.85
N ARG A 11 21.60 -9.25 3.31
CA ARG A 11 22.35 -8.65 2.19
C ARG A 11 21.53 -8.53 0.90
N GLN A 12 20.74 -9.55 0.57
CA GLN A 12 19.83 -9.49 -0.57
C GLN A 12 18.73 -8.45 -0.36
N SER A 13 18.24 -8.31 0.87
CA SER A 13 17.21 -7.34 1.22
C SER A 13 17.74 -5.92 1.12
N ALA A 14 18.96 -5.64 1.59
CA ALA A 14 19.61 -4.34 1.42
C ALA A 14 19.65 -3.89 -0.05
N ARG A 15 19.95 -4.80 -0.98
CA ARG A 15 19.86 -4.52 -2.43
C ARG A 15 18.42 -4.36 -2.91
N GLY A 16 17.51 -5.18 -2.38
CA GLY A 16 16.08 -5.15 -2.69
C GLY A 16 15.39 -3.84 -2.31
N VAL A 17 15.91 -3.10 -1.31
CA VAL A 17 15.38 -1.79 -0.90
C VAL A 17 15.31 -0.83 -2.08
N GLY A 18 16.46 -0.55 -2.71
CA GLY A 18 16.55 0.39 -3.83
C GLY A 18 15.71 -0.09 -5.02
N LEU A 19 15.82 -1.37 -5.37
CA LEU A 19 15.07 -1.95 -6.49
C LEU A 19 13.56 -1.83 -6.31
N ALA A 20 13.03 -2.10 -5.11
CA ALA A 20 11.61 -1.96 -4.84
C ALA A 20 11.16 -0.49 -4.80
N ALA A 21 11.98 0.41 -4.25
CA ALA A 21 11.67 1.84 -4.21
C ALA A 21 11.69 2.49 -5.62
N ASP A 22 12.59 2.05 -6.49
CA ASP A 22 12.62 2.44 -7.89
C ASP A 22 11.44 1.87 -8.66
N ASN A 23 11.11 0.59 -8.47
CA ASN A 23 9.93 0.00 -9.11
C ASN A 23 8.62 0.67 -8.66
N ALA A 24 8.52 1.08 -7.39
CA ALA A 24 7.40 1.87 -6.90
C ALA A 24 7.25 3.21 -7.66
N TRP A 25 8.35 3.89 -7.91
CA TRP A 25 8.37 5.13 -8.69
C TRP A 25 8.00 4.91 -10.15
N THR A 26 8.57 3.88 -10.79
CA THR A 26 8.21 3.49 -12.17
C THR A 26 6.71 3.26 -12.30
N HIS A 27 6.07 2.64 -11.30
CA HIS A 27 4.61 2.47 -11.32
C HIS A 27 3.83 3.79 -11.21
N ILE A 28 4.33 4.80 -10.50
CA ILE A 28 3.75 6.16 -10.51
C ILE A 28 3.86 6.76 -11.91
N GLU A 29 5.01 6.64 -12.56
CA GLU A 29 5.21 7.16 -13.93
C GLU A 29 4.30 6.46 -14.94
N CYS A 30 4.18 5.13 -14.87
CA CYS A 30 3.24 4.36 -15.68
C CYS A 30 1.79 4.80 -15.44
N ALA A 31 1.41 5.04 -14.18
CA ALA A 31 0.07 5.52 -13.84
C ALA A 31 -0.21 6.88 -14.49
N GLU A 32 0.73 7.82 -14.44
CA GLU A 32 0.58 9.13 -15.09
C GLU A 32 0.52 9.01 -16.62
N ALA A 33 1.36 8.18 -17.23
CA ALA A 33 1.32 7.94 -18.67
C ALA A 33 -0.04 7.39 -19.13
N LEU A 34 -0.57 6.40 -18.41
CA LEU A 34 -1.89 5.81 -18.69
C LEU A 34 -3.02 6.82 -18.44
N ARG A 35 -2.92 7.66 -17.41
CA ARG A 35 -3.88 8.75 -17.17
C ARG A 35 -3.93 9.72 -18.34
N ARG A 36 -2.77 10.15 -18.86
CA ARG A 36 -2.69 11.07 -20.02
C ARG A 36 -3.33 10.48 -21.28
N ALA A 37 -3.31 9.16 -21.42
CA ALA A 37 -4.00 8.42 -22.48
C ALA A 37 -5.51 8.17 -22.20
N GLY A 38 -6.05 8.64 -21.07
CA GLY A 38 -7.45 8.43 -20.68
C GLY A 38 -7.76 7.04 -20.11
N HIS A 39 -6.74 6.23 -19.80
CA HIS A 39 -6.90 4.86 -19.28
C HIS A 39 -6.91 4.83 -17.74
N PHE A 40 -7.87 5.50 -17.11
CA PHE A 40 -7.90 5.72 -15.65
C PHE A 40 -8.01 4.44 -14.80
N GLY A 41 -8.66 3.39 -15.30
CA GLY A 41 -8.72 2.10 -14.62
C GLY A 41 -7.34 1.45 -14.50
N ALA A 42 -6.63 1.33 -15.62
CA ALA A 42 -5.27 0.79 -15.65
C ALA A 42 -4.31 1.68 -14.86
N ALA A 43 -4.44 3.01 -15.01
CA ALA A 43 -3.67 3.97 -14.23
C ALA A 43 -3.86 3.78 -12.72
N SER A 44 -5.10 3.58 -12.27
CA SER A 44 -5.40 3.32 -10.85
C SER A 44 -4.83 2.00 -10.34
N ALA A 45 -4.76 0.97 -11.18
CA ALA A 45 -4.14 -0.30 -10.81
C ALA A 45 -2.63 -0.16 -10.58
N HIS A 46 -1.96 0.67 -11.40
CA HIS A 46 -0.56 1.00 -11.20
C HIS A 46 -0.31 1.78 -9.90
N LEU A 47 -1.24 2.62 -9.44
CA LEU A 47 -1.13 3.25 -8.11
C LEU A 47 -1.12 2.23 -6.97
N VAL A 48 -1.96 1.18 -7.05
CA VAL A 48 -1.96 0.11 -6.04
C VAL A 48 -0.63 -0.65 -6.06
N LEU A 49 -0.12 -0.98 -7.27
CA LEU A 49 1.18 -1.62 -7.42
C LEU A 49 2.33 -0.76 -6.87
N ALA A 50 2.31 0.55 -7.11
CA ALA A 50 3.29 1.49 -6.56
C ALA A 50 3.34 1.42 -5.02
N VAL A 51 2.18 1.39 -4.37
CA VAL A 51 2.10 1.26 -2.91
C VAL A 51 2.59 -0.12 -2.44
N GLU A 52 2.26 -1.20 -3.15
CA GLU A 52 2.75 -2.54 -2.81
C GLU A 52 4.28 -2.65 -2.88
N GLU A 53 4.90 -2.05 -3.89
CA GLU A 53 6.36 -1.98 -4.03
C GLU A 53 6.99 -1.09 -2.97
N ALA A 54 6.39 0.06 -2.65
CA ALA A 54 6.85 0.93 -1.58
C ALA A 54 6.82 0.23 -0.21
N VAL A 55 5.75 -0.51 0.10
CA VAL A 55 5.70 -1.34 1.32
C VAL A 55 6.79 -2.41 1.32
N LYS A 56 7.05 -3.07 0.18
CA LYS A 56 8.15 -4.04 0.07
C LYS A 56 9.52 -3.38 0.34
N ALA A 57 9.76 -2.18 -0.19
CA ALA A 57 10.98 -1.43 0.09
C ALA A 57 11.15 -1.16 1.59
N ARG A 58 10.09 -0.72 2.28
CA ARG A 58 10.11 -0.53 3.75
C ARG A 58 10.39 -1.82 4.51
N VAL A 59 9.77 -2.93 4.11
CA VAL A 59 9.99 -4.24 4.74
C VAL A 59 11.44 -4.71 4.54
N TYR A 60 11.99 -4.58 3.34
CA TYR A 60 13.39 -4.90 3.08
C TYR A 60 14.35 -4.03 3.89
N PHE A 61 14.02 -2.75 4.05
CA PHE A 61 14.81 -1.82 4.85
C PHE A 61 14.83 -2.26 6.31
N LEU A 62 13.66 -2.47 6.93
CA LEU A 62 13.54 -2.91 8.33
C LEU A 62 14.25 -4.25 8.57
N TRP A 63 14.11 -5.21 7.65
CA TRP A 63 14.75 -6.52 7.76
C TRP A 63 16.28 -6.45 7.64
N ALA A 64 16.80 -5.58 6.78
CA ALA A 64 18.25 -5.41 6.62
C ALA A 64 18.90 -4.64 7.78
N THR A 65 18.14 -3.80 8.50
CA THR A 65 18.71 -2.79 9.43
C THR A 65 18.32 -2.95 10.90
N LEU A 66 17.08 -3.33 11.19
CA LEU A 66 16.51 -3.18 12.54
C LEU A 66 15.99 -4.49 13.12
N MET A 67 15.71 -5.49 12.29
CA MET A 67 14.95 -6.65 12.73
C MET A 67 15.73 -7.95 12.60
N THR A 68 16.49 -8.30 13.64
CA THR A 68 17.07 -9.64 13.80
C THR A 68 16.06 -10.66 14.36
N GLU A 69 14.91 -10.21 14.86
CA GLU A 69 13.96 -11.04 15.61
C GLU A 69 12.63 -11.35 14.89
N MET A 70 12.39 -10.83 13.66
CA MET A 70 11.15 -11.16 12.93
C MET A 70 11.08 -12.66 12.63
N LYS A 71 9.96 -13.31 12.92
CA LYS A 71 9.78 -14.70 12.50
C LYS A 71 9.72 -14.76 10.96
N GLN A 72 10.36 -15.77 10.37
CA GLN A 72 10.38 -15.97 8.92
C GLN A 72 8.96 -16.05 8.31
N GLU A 73 7.98 -16.55 9.08
CA GLU A 73 6.58 -16.59 8.66
C GLU A 73 5.96 -15.18 8.53
N GLU A 74 6.28 -14.28 9.45
CA GLU A 74 5.80 -12.89 9.44
C GLU A 74 6.43 -12.11 8.28
N LEU A 75 7.74 -12.28 8.08
CA LEU A 75 8.44 -11.70 6.93
C LEU A 75 7.83 -12.16 5.61
N ARG A 76 7.53 -13.46 5.50
CA ARG A 76 6.86 -14.04 4.32
C ARG A 76 5.47 -13.45 4.10
N LYS A 77 4.70 -13.29 5.17
CA LYS A 77 3.38 -12.67 5.12
C LYS A 77 3.48 -11.24 4.60
N LEU A 78 4.39 -10.42 5.14
CA LEU A 78 4.64 -9.05 4.69
C LEU A 78 5.11 -8.98 3.23
N LEU A 79 6.03 -9.86 2.81
CA LEU A 79 6.60 -9.82 1.47
C LEU A 79 5.70 -10.37 0.37
N TYR A 80 4.80 -11.31 0.68
CA TYR A 80 4.07 -12.05 -0.36
C TYR A 80 2.55 -12.05 -0.22
N THR A 81 1.99 -11.52 0.88
CA THR A 81 0.54 -11.42 1.04
C THR A 81 0.06 -10.00 0.76
N HIS A 82 -0.62 -9.80 -0.37
CA HIS A 82 -1.05 -8.48 -0.83
C HIS A 82 -1.91 -7.75 0.21
N ARG A 83 -2.89 -8.47 0.78
CA ARG A 83 -3.78 -7.94 1.82
C ARG A 83 -3.02 -7.41 3.04
N ILE A 84 -1.93 -8.05 3.42
CA ILE A 84 -1.11 -7.62 4.55
C ILE A 84 -0.37 -6.32 4.18
N ARG A 85 0.22 -6.24 2.98
CA ARG A 85 0.86 -5.00 2.51
C ARG A 85 -0.10 -3.82 2.44
N HIS A 86 -1.34 -4.03 1.99
CA HIS A 86 -2.35 -2.98 1.98
C HIS A 86 -2.70 -2.50 3.39
N GLY A 87 -2.80 -3.43 4.35
CA GLY A 87 -2.94 -3.09 5.77
C GLY A 87 -1.76 -2.29 6.29
N SER A 88 -0.53 -2.74 6.01
CA SER A 88 0.70 -2.03 6.39
C SER A 88 0.73 -0.60 5.85
N ALA A 89 0.38 -0.38 4.58
CA ALA A 89 0.31 0.97 4.00
C ALA A 89 -0.63 1.92 4.76
N VAL A 90 -1.75 1.42 5.30
CA VAL A 90 -2.63 2.22 6.16
C VAL A 90 -1.89 2.69 7.42
N TYR A 91 -1.25 1.79 8.14
CA TYR A 91 -0.49 2.15 9.35
C TYR A 91 0.72 3.05 9.05
N ASP A 92 1.43 2.73 7.97
CA ASP A 92 2.66 3.39 7.54
C ASP A 92 2.44 4.80 6.97
N SER A 93 1.21 5.10 6.54
CA SER A 93 0.79 6.44 6.10
C SER A 93 0.21 7.30 7.22
N MET A 94 0.02 6.75 8.43
CA MET A 94 -0.48 7.53 9.57
C MET A 94 0.56 8.56 10.00
N SER A 95 0.16 9.83 9.97
CA SER A 95 0.94 10.92 10.56
C SER A 95 1.08 10.76 12.08
N LYS A 96 2.00 11.52 12.67
CA LYS A 96 2.16 11.58 14.12
C LYS A 96 0.85 11.99 14.83
N PRO A 97 0.11 13.03 14.40
CA PRO A 97 -1.21 13.33 14.94
C PRO A 97 -2.20 12.16 14.90
N ALA A 98 -2.27 11.41 13.79
CA ALA A 98 -3.16 10.24 13.68
C ALA A 98 -2.79 9.15 14.69
N ARG A 99 -1.50 8.85 14.83
CA ARG A 99 -0.99 7.90 15.82
C ARG A 99 -1.26 8.35 17.25
N THR A 100 -1.07 9.64 17.54
CA THR A 100 -1.41 10.23 18.84
C THR A 100 -2.91 10.14 19.13
N ALA A 101 -3.78 10.39 18.15
CA ALA A 101 -5.23 10.25 18.34
C ALA A 101 -5.64 8.80 18.66
N ILE A 102 -5.01 7.80 18.03
CA ILE A 102 -5.22 6.38 18.35
C ILE A 102 -4.72 6.08 19.78
N ALA A 103 -3.54 6.59 20.16
CA ALA A 103 -3.00 6.39 21.50
C ALA A 103 -3.91 7.02 22.59
N LEU A 104 -4.39 8.24 22.37
CA LEU A 104 -5.34 8.91 23.26
C LEU A 104 -6.65 8.13 23.38
N TRP A 105 -7.15 7.58 22.26
CA TRP A 105 -8.34 6.72 22.30
C TRP A 105 -8.16 5.51 23.23
N HIS A 106 -6.98 4.87 23.22
CA HIS A 106 -6.67 3.75 24.12
C HIS A 106 -6.56 4.18 25.59
N ILE A 107 -6.08 5.39 25.88
CA ILE A 107 -6.07 5.94 27.24
C ILE A 107 -7.50 6.11 27.75
N ASP A 108 -8.41 6.62 26.92
CA ASP A 108 -9.83 6.78 27.25
C ASP A 108 -10.57 5.44 27.35
N HIS A 109 -10.03 4.36 26.77
CA HIS A 109 -10.65 3.04 26.67
C HIS A 109 -9.66 1.90 26.96
N PRO A 110 -9.09 1.81 28.19
CA PRO A 110 -7.90 1.01 28.49
C PRO A 110 -8.05 -0.51 28.31
N VAL A 111 -9.28 -1.02 28.19
CA VAL A 111 -9.58 -2.45 28.02
C VAL A 111 -10.29 -2.78 26.71
N LYS A 112 -10.50 -1.78 25.84
CA LYS A 112 -11.21 -1.99 24.58
C LYS A 112 -10.22 -1.98 23.43
N GLU A 113 -10.40 -2.91 22.52
CA GLU A 113 -9.81 -2.79 21.18
C GLU A 113 -10.55 -1.69 20.41
N ILE A 114 -9.80 -0.90 19.65
CA ILE A 114 -10.39 0.12 18.80
C ILE A 114 -11.21 -0.57 17.70
N ASP A 115 -12.53 -0.42 17.79
CA ASP A 115 -13.38 -0.97 16.75
C ASP A 115 -13.11 -0.27 15.42
N ARG A 116 -13.41 -0.98 14.35
CA ARG A 116 -13.14 -0.52 12.99
C ARG A 116 -13.82 0.81 12.65
N LYS A 117 -15.03 1.07 13.16
CA LYS A 117 -15.79 2.30 12.90
C LYS A 117 -15.16 3.47 13.66
N ALA A 118 -14.65 3.25 14.87
CA ALA A 118 -13.87 4.22 15.61
C ALA A 118 -12.56 4.55 14.88
N LEU A 119 -11.79 3.55 14.46
CA LEU A 119 -10.55 3.77 13.71
C LEU A 119 -10.80 4.50 12.38
N ALA A 120 -11.85 4.12 11.64
CA ALA A 120 -12.24 4.82 10.40
C ALA A 120 -12.57 6.30 10.65
N ARG A 121 -13.24 6.64 11.76
CA ARG A 121 -13.55 8.03 12.12
C ARG A 121 -12.31 8.84 12.48
N ILE A 122 -11.34 8.22 13.17
CA ILE A 122 -10.05 8.87 13.44
C ILE A 122 -9.35 9.15 12.10
N LEU A 123 -9.15 8.12 11.27
CA LEU A 123 -8.42 8.26 10.01
C LEU A 123 -9.11 9.20 9.00
N ALA A 124 -10.44 9.34 9.04
CA ALA A 124 -11.14 10.30 8.19
C ALA A 124 -10.75 11.77 8.46
N ARG A 125 -10.15 12.08 9.62
CA ARG A 125 -9.62 13.41 9.96
C ARG A 125 -8.17 13.61 9.51
N HIS A 126 -7.55 12.58 8.94
CA HIS A 126 -6.15 12.52 8.55
C HIS A 126 -6.08 12.14 7.07
N SER A 127 -6.23 13.15 6.20
CA SER A 127 -6.32 12.97 4.74
C SER A 127 -5.11 12.27 4.12
N GLU A 128 -3.95 12.37 4.77
CA GLU A 128 -2.68 11.73 4.43
C GLU A 128 -2.71 10.21 4.61
N ALA A 129 -3.48 9.71 5.59
CA ALA A 129 -3.57 8.28 5.84
C ALA A 129 -4.43 7.58 4.77
N PHE A 130 -4.05 6.36 4.39
CA PHE A 130 -4.93 5.54 3.56
C PHE A 130 -6.21 5.20 4.35
N PRO A 131 -7.41 5.36 3.74
CA PRO A 131 -8.64 4.92 4.37
C PRO A 131 -8.63 3.40 4.59
N LEU A 132 -9.25 2.90 5.68
CA LEU A 132 -9.39 1.45 5.88
C LEU A 132 -10.07 0.75 4.70
N ALA A 133 -11.08 1.41 4.11
CA ALA A 133 -11.78 0.90 2.93
C ALA A 133 -10.88 0.78 1.70
N TRP A 134 -9.78 1.55 1.61
CA TRP A 134 -8.81 1.38 0.53
C TRP A 134 -8.11 0.02 0.65
N ALA A 135 -7.61 -0.34 1.84
CA ALA A 135 -6.85 -1.58 2.00
C ALA A 135 -7.65 -2.85 1.66
N GLU A 136 -8.98 -2.80 1.82
CA GLU A 136 -9.85 -3.92 1.51
C GLU A 136 -10.23 -4.04 0.05
N ASN A 137 -10.24 -2.90 -0.64
CA ASN A 137 -10.64 -2.81 -2.04
C ASN A 137 -9.43 -2.73 -2.96
N ALA A 138 -8.22 -2.47 -2.46
CA ALA A 138 -7.03 -2.24 -3.28
C ALA A 138 -6.75 -3.37 -4.27
N ASP A 139 -6.81 -4.63 -3.83
CA ASP A 139 -6.62 -5.77 -4.76
C ASP A 139 -7.76 -5.86 -5.79
N LYS A 140 -9.01 -5.68 -5.36
CA LYS A 140 -10.17 -5.65 -6.28
C LYS A 140 -10.09 -4.49 -7.28
N ASP A 141 -9.61 -3.33 -6.84
CA ASP A 141 -9.44 -2.14 -7.67
C ASP A 141 -8.34 -2.36 -8.70
N LYS A 142 -7.23 -2.96 -8.29
CA LYS A 142 -6.15 -3.38 -9.19
C LYS A 142 -6.66 -4.35 -10.25
N GLN A 143 -7.36 -5.41 -9.82
CA GLN A 143 -7.93 -6.40 -10.75
C GLN A 143 -8.93 -5.76 -11.72
N ARG A 144 -9.87 -4.94 -11.23
CA ARG A 144 -10.84 -4.21 -12.07
C ARG A 144 -10.19 -3.23 -13.04
N GLY A 145 -9.04 -2.67 -12.69
CA GLY A 145 -8.28 -1.77 -13.55
C GLY A 145 -7.49 -2.48 -14.64
N MET A 146 -7.23 -3.79 -14.50
CA MET A 146 -6.38 -4.56 -15.42
C MET A 146 -7.13 -5.59 -16.26
N HIS A 147 -8.35 -5.96 -15.88
CA HIS A 147 -9.09 -7.05 -16.50
C HIS A 147 -10.46 -6.63 -17.00
N VAL A 148 -10.88 -7.27 -18.09
CA VAL A 148 -12.27 -7.29 -18.54
C VAL A 148 -12.92 -8.54 -17.96
N ASP A 149 -14.07 -8.39 -17.31
CA ASP A 149 -14.72 -9.47 -16.57
C ASP A 149 -16.22 -9.54 -16.90
N TRP A 150 -16.82 -10.73 -16.83
CA TRP A 150 -18.25 -10.95 -17.00
C TRP A 150 -18.89 -11.25 -15.65
N ASP A 151 -19.76 -10.37 -15.15
CA ASP A 151 -20.38 -10.54 -13.82
C ASP A 151 -21.67 -11.38 -13.81
N GLY A 152 -21.96 -12.08 -14.91
CA GLY A 152 -23.21 -12.80 -15.13
C GLY A 152 -24.32 -11.95 -15.74
N ARG A 153 -24.17 -10.61 -15.81
CA ARG A 153 -25.16 -9.70 -16.39
C ARG A 153 -24.57 -8.70 -17.39
N ARG A 154 -23.37 -8.19 -17.12
CA ARG A 154 -22.69 -7.21 -17.97
C ARG A 154 -21.18 -7.41 -17.98
N TRP A 155 -20.56 -6.97 -19.07
CA TRP A 155 -19.11 -6.82 -19.15
C TRP A 155 -18.67 -5.65 -18.26
N LYS A 156 -17.75 -5.90 -17.35
CA LYS A 156 -17.04 -4.90 -16.56
C LYS A 156 -15.72 -4.60 -17.26
N THR A 157 -15.46 -3.32 -17.48
CA THR A 157 -14.21 -2.86 -18.09
C THR A 157 -13.52 -1.84 -17.18
N PRO A 158 -12.20 -1.66 -17.34
CA PRO A 158 -11.44 -0.63 -16.63
C PRO A 158 -11.93 0.81 -16.85
N VAL A 159 -12.79 1.05 -17.86
CA VAL A 159 -13.32 2.39 -18.23
C VAL A 159 -14.23 2.97 -17.15
N SER A 160 -14.71 2.17 -16.20
CA SER A 160 -15.61 2.62 -15.13
C SER A 160 -14.97 3.55 -14.08
N VAL A 161 -13.63 3.66 -14.06
CA VAL A 161 -12.93 4.58 -13.14
C VAL A 161 -12.86 5.98 -13.77
N THR A 162 -13.30 7.00 -13.03
CA THR A 162 -13.26 8.39 -13.51
C THR A 162 -11.91 9.06 -13.21
N GLU A 163 -11.57 10.12 -13.94
CA GLU A 163 -10.36 10.91 -13.66
C GLU A 163 -10.35 11.45 -12.23
N GLU A 164 -11.49 11.95 -11.75
CA GLU A 164 -11.62 12.47 -10.39
C GLU A 164 -11.32 11.40 -9.32
N GLN A 165 -11.79 10.17 -9.54
CA GLN A 165 -11.48 9.03 -8.67
C GLN A 165 -9.99 8.69 -8.70
N TYR A 166 -9.36 8.74 -9.86
CA TYR A 166 -7.91 8.57 -10.02
C TYR A 166 -7.14 9.65 -9.25
N GLN A 167 -7.46 10.93 -9.45
CA GLN A 167 -6.72 12.06 -8.88
C GLN A 167 -6.73 12.03 -7.34
N ARG A 168 -7.88 11.71 -6.74
CA ARG A 168 -7.97 11.52 -5.27
C ARG A 168 -7.04 10.44 -4.73
N ARG A 169 -6.72 9.42 -5.53
CA ARG A 169 -5.81 8.33 -5.16
C ARG A 169 -4.36 8.70 -5.45
N PHE A 170 -4.12 9.38 -6.56
CA PHE A 170 -2.79 9.74 -7.06
C PHE A 170 -1.96 10.46 -6.00
N VAL A 171 -2.48 11.56 -5.46
CA VAL A 171 -1.75 12.40 -4.48
C VAL A 171 -1.25 11.59 -3.29
N ARG A 172 -2.11 10.73 -2.71
CA ARG A 172 -1.75 9.92 -1.55
C ARG A 172 -0.73 8.82 -1.90
N CYS A 173 -0.89 8.17 -3.06
CA CYS A 173 0.05 7.14 -3.48
C CYS A 173 1.41 7.75 -3.82
N LEU A 174 1.43 8.90 -4.47
CA LEU A 174 2.65 9.66 -4.77
C LEU A 174 3.38 10.05 -3.48
N ASP A 175 2.67 10.66 -2.52
CA ASP A 175 3.26 11.03 -1.22
C ASP A 175 3.83 9.81 -0.48
N PHE A 176 3.10 8.70 -0.46
CA PHE A 176 3.58 7.46 0.15
C PHE A 176 4.86 6.91 -0.52
N VAL A 177 4.95 7.00 -1.85
CA VAL A 177 6.15 6.60 -2.59
C VAL A 177 7.31 7.55 -2.33
N ILE A 178 7.09 8.87 -2.36
CA ILE A 178 8.11 9.89 -2.09
C ILE A 178 8.67 9.72 -0.68
N THR A 179 7.80 9.65 0.33
CA THR A 179 8.21 9.46 1.73
C THR A 179 8.94 8.15 1.94
N THR A 180 8.55 7.08 1.23
CA THR A 180 9.28 5.81 1.24
C THR A 180 10.68 5.98 0.66
N ARG A 181 10.82 6.58 -0.53
CA ARG A 181 12.14 6.84 -1.14
C ARG A 181 13.03 7.67 -0.23
N ALA A 182 12.48 8.72 0.39
CA ALA A 182 13.23 9.55 1.33
C ALA A 182 13.68 8.75 2.57
N ALA A 183 12.79 7.93 3.16
CA ALA A 183 13.12 7.13 4.33
C ALA A 183 14.19 6.07 4.05
N VAL A 184 14.14 5.43 2.88
CA VAL A 184 15.08 4.34 2.54
C VAL A 184 16.33 4.82 1.79
N GLY A 185 16.31 6.01 1.20
CA GLY A 185 17.43 6.62 0.48
C GLY A 185 18.43 7.37 1.36
N LEU A 186 18.15 7.49 2.67
CA LEU A 186 19.14 7.89 3.68
C LEU A 186 20.15 6.77 4.01
N PHE A 187 20.25 5.75 3.16
CA PHE A 187 21.08 4.55 3.32
C PHE A 187 22.21 4.51 2.28
#